data_AF-A0A5T0Z8M0-F1
#
_entry.id   AF-A0A5T0Z8M0-F1
#
_cell.length_a   1.000
_cell.length_b   1.000
_cell.length_c   1.000
_cell.angle_alpha   90.00
_cell.angle_beta   90.00
_cell.angle_gamma   90.00
#
_symmetry.space_group_name_H-M   'P 1'
#
loop_
_entity.id
_entity.type
_entity.pdbx_description
1 polymer ?
#
loop_
_entity_poly.entity_id
_entity_poly.type
_entity_poly.pdbx_seq_one_letter_code
_entity_poly.pdbx_strand_id
1 'polypeptide(L)'
;MEEKIKQAIENIAKNLEVHKEYIRFDNTEQIYIIEDYLNNKIIEIKKNIKFDNLIDYPLKFYYCDFLETVIGRNKTFKEKIIFEEVVFCKVVNFSFSIFDKNINFSNVKFEDKLYFDKCQFKEKFEFFGINNLKAEFNSSHFKKEVYFGKEITDKNVEKSNSFGSCSFEYANFSNCHFKKEVYFKNNDFKQVFFRNSKFNNNIHFNNSIFKDYADFHECEFEKTANFYRVRFDKTPNFSQAIFKGNLNAVNTNLNFTFDDLQERIKQEYAFYETQRTAKEAGVIPNLYQEKSLDKFANDFRDSFRIFKNALIKDNNLLDASNFHKYELYCKEIELKNKKGKTFKDVVDRWQLLFYRKLCDHHTDILQSLNSLILVIGIFVISSVAMVVGFNYSLGYKPILEHWYFSLDFYNHHINSIIQDNYLFVATVNLVMLFGYLILVGFALCLKYMREFFIIISYVITLLVLAISPKILIPAMGIFTDKRAMLDPLSVFGGIYTIIFGFVAFSFIKTIRKNSIVPS
;
A
#
# COMPACT_ATOMS: atom_id res chain seq x y z
N MET A 1 58.81 1.28 -9.94
CA MET A 1 57.40 1.62 -9.65
C MET A 1 56.85 2.51 -10.76
N GLU A 2 57.55 3.60 -11.08
CA GLU A 2 57.18 4.56 -12.12
C GLU A 2 57.01 3.96 -13.52
N GLU A 3 57.90 3.05 -13.94
CA GLU A 3 57.82 2.38 -15.25
C GLU A 3 56.60 1.45 -15.37
N LYS A 4 56.23 0.77 -14.28
CA LYS A 4 55.00 -0.04 -14.21
C LYS A 4 53.74 0.81 -14.32
N ILE A 5 53.74 1.99 -13.68
CA ILE A 5 52.62 2.95 -13.76
C ILE A 5 52.48 3.48 -15.20
N LYS A 6 53.58 3.87 -15.85
CA LYS A 6 53.57 4.30 -17.26
C LYS A 6 53.02 3.21 -18.18
N GLN A 7 53.48 1.97 -18.02
CA GLN A 7 52.98 0.84 -18.81
C GLN A 7 51.48 0.57 -18.57
N ALA A 8 51.02 0.67 -17.32
CA ALA A 8 49.61 0.52 -16.98
C ALA A 8 48.76 1.62 -17.63
N ILE A 9 49.21 2.88 -17.59
CA ILE A 9 48.54 4.00 -18.26
C ILE A 9 48.40 3.75 -19.76
N GLU A 10 49.47 3.32 -20.44
CA GLU A 10 49.41 2.99 -21.87
C GLU A 10 48.43 1.86 -22.17
N ASN A 11 48.43 0.82 -21.35
CA ASN A 11 47.50 -0.30 -21.48
C ASN A 11 46.04 0.14 -21.29
N ILE A 12 45.75 0.93 -20.26
CA ILE A 12 44.39 1.43 -19.98
C ILE A 12 43.94 2.34 -21.12
N ALA A 13 44.78 3.30 -21.53
CA ALA A 13 44.48 4.22 -22.63
C ALA A 13 44.13 3.48 -23.93
N LYS A 14 44.93 2.47 -24.29
CA LYS A 14 44.67 1.62 -25.46
C LYS A 14 43.37 0.82 -25.33
N ASN A 15 43.10 0.24 -24.17
CA ASN A 15 41.88 -0.53 -23.93
C ASN A 15 40.62 0.33 -23.89
N LEU A 16 40.72 1.63 -23.59
CA LEU A 16 39.61 2.58 -23.62
C LEU A 16 39.51 3.38 -24.93
N GLU A 17 40.56 3.36 -25.78
CA GLU A 17 40.71 4.28 -26.94
C GLU A 17 40.64 5.76 -26.56
N VAL A 18 41.31 6.12 -25.46
CA VAL A 18 41.45 7.50 -25.00
C VAL A 18 42.91 7.94 -25.02
N HIS A 19 43.14 9.25 -25.00
CA HIS A 19 44.49 9.78 -24.87
C HIS A 19 45.07 9.47 -23.49
N LYS A 20 46.34 9.05 -23.43
CA LYS A 20 47.05 8.73 -22.18
C LYS A 20 47.12 9.91 -21.19
N GLU A 21 47.02 11.15 -21.70
CA GLU A 21 47.02 12.38 -20.90
C GLU A 21 45.78 12.51 -19.99
N TYR A 22 44.70 11.79 -20.33
CA TYR A 22 43.50 11.71 -19.50
C TYR A 22 43.60 10.69 -18.37
N ILE A 23 44.76 10.03 -18.21
CA ILE A 23 44.93 9.00 -17.19
C ILE A 23 46.08 9.39 -16.28
N ARG A 24 45.78 9.56 -14.99
CA ARG A 24 46.78 9.77 -13.95
C ARG A 24 46.66 8.70 -12.87
N PHE A 25 47.78 8.42 -12.20
CA PHE A 25 47.78 7.56 -11.03
C PHE A 25 47.79 8.41 -9.77
N ASP A 26 46.79 8.20 -8.91
CA ASP A 26 46.73 8.82 -7.60
C ASP A 26 47.48 7.97 -6.57
N ASN A 27 48.59 8.50 -6.04
CA ASN A 27 49.42 7.79 -5.07
C ASN A 27 48.76 7.67 -3.69
N THR A 28 47.83 8.55 -3.34
CA THR A 28 47.17 8.51 -2.02
C THR A 28 46.13 7.41 -1.98
N GLU A 29 45.33 7.32 -3.05
CA GLU A 29 44.27 6.33 -3.17
C GLU A 29 44.69 5.02 -3.87
N GLN A 30 45.90 4.99 -4.42
CA GLN A 30 46.45 3.88 -5.22
C GLN A 30 45.49 3.48 -6.36
N ILE A 31 45.07 4.45 -7.17
CA ILE A 31 44.04 4.27 -8.21
C ILE A 31 44.41 5.03 -9.49
N TYR A 32 44.08 4.44 -10.65
CA TYR A 32 44.17 5.14 -11.93
C TYR A 32 42.87 5.91 -12.17
N ILE A 33 42.98 7.22 -12.29
CA ILE A 33 41.86 8.14 -12.52
C ILE A 33 41.86 8.52 -14.00
N ILE A 34 40.73 8.28 -14.66
CA ILE A 34 40.43 8.66 -16.03
C ILE A 34 39.58 9.93 -15.98
N GLU A 35 40.18 11.07 -16.31
CA GLU A 35 39.56 12.41 -16.29
C GLU A 35 40.33 13.40 -17.18
N ASP A 36 39.66 14.39 -17.77
CA ASP A 36 40.34 15.55 -18.37
C ASP A 36 40.65 16.56 -17.26
N TYR A 37 41.71 16.30 -16.50
CA TYR A 37 42.08 17.14 -15.35
C TYR A 37 42.48 18.58 -15.73
N LEU A 38 42.80 18.82 -17.02
CA LEU A 38 43.27 20.12 -17.50
C LEU A 38 42.10 21.06 -17.82
N ASN A 39 41.06 20.54 -18.47
CA ASN A 39 39.95 21.37 -18.95
C ASN A 39 38.59 21.00 -18.34
N ASN A 40 38.52 19.95 -17.51
CA ASN A 40 37.28 19.38 -16.96
C ASN A 40 36.22 19.10 -18.04
N LYS A 41 36.65 18.65 -19.22
CA LYS A 41 35.74 18.23 -20.28
C LYS A 41 35.32 16.78 -20.10
N ILE A 42 34.14 16.46 -20.61
CA ILE A 42 33.63 15.09 -20.65
C ILE A 42 34.46 14.26 -21.62
N ILE A 43 34.91 13.09 -21.18
CA ILE A 43 35.60 12.11 -22.02
C ILE A 43 34.59 11.16 -22.65
N GLU A 44 34.45 11.19 -23.97
CA GLU A 44 33.61 10.27 -24.71
C GLU A 44 34.35 8.96 -25.03
N ILE A 45 33.88 7.85 -24.46
CA ILE A 45 34.36 6.49 -24.75
C ILE A 45 33.41 5.86 -25.78
N LYS A 46 33.86 5.84 -27.04
CA LYS A 46 33.00 5.56 -28.22
C LYS A 46 32.93 4.10 -28.65
N LYS A 47 33.45 3.18 -27.83
CA LYS A 47 33.56 1.75 -28.19
C LYS A 47 32.97 0.86 -27.13
N ASN A 48 32.62 -0.36 -27.53
CA ASN A 48 32.23 -1.40 -26.59
C ASN A 48 33.38 -1.72 -25.64
N ILE A 49 33.17 -1.53 -24.35
CA ILE A 49 34.18 -1.83 -23.34
C ILE A 49 33.98 -3.25 -22.84
N LYS A 50 35.01 -4.07 -23.01
CA LYS A 50 35.12 -5.37 -22.33
C LYS A 50 36.17 -5.24 -21.23
N PHE A 51 35.79 -5.57 -20.01
CA PHE A 51 36.68 -5.44 -18.86
C PHE A 51 37.80 -6.50 -18.81
N ASP A 52 37.95 -7.35 -19.83
CA ASP A 52 38.95 -8.44 -19.92
C ASP A 52 40.37 -8.01 -19.50
N ASN A 53 40.82 -6.86 -20.01
CA ASN A 53 42.17 -6.33 -19.76
C ASN A 53 42.20 -5.20 -18.72
N LEU A 54 41.07 -4.91 -18.07
CA LEU A 54 40.90 -3.80 -17.13
C LEU A 54 40.68 -4.29 -15.68
N ILE A 55 40.32 -5.57 -15.49
CA ILE A 55 39.94 -6.14 -14.18
C ILE A 55 41.02 -6.11 -13.08
N ASP A 56 42.29 -6.04 -13.45
CA ASP A 56 43.43 -6.07 -12.53
C ASP A 56 43.93 -4.65 -12.17
N TYR A 57 43.30 -3.60 -12.72
CA TYR A 57 43.64 -2.22 -12.38
C TYR A 57 42.60 -1.62 -11.42
N PRO A 58 43.03 -0.86 -10.39
CA PRO A 58 42.12 -0.02 -9.63
C PRO A 58 41.76 1.19 -10.50
N LEU A 59 40.49 1.33 -10.87
CA LEU A 59 40.04 2.33 -11.86
C LEU A 59 39.01 3.28 -11.26
N LYS A 60 39.17 4.58 -11.52
CA LYS A 60 38.16 5.61 -11.29
C LYS A 60 37.87 6.33 -12.60
N PHE A 61 36.63 6.32 -13.04
CA PHE A 61 36.16 7.12 -14.16
C PHE A 61 35.46 8.37 -13.61
N TYR A 62 35.91 9.55 -14.02
CA TYR A 62 35.35 10.83 -13.58
C TYR A 62 35.05 11.71 -14.80
N TYR A 63 33.80 12.18 -14.91
CA TYR A 63 33.30 12.91 -16.09
C TYR A 63 33.54 12.17 -17.41
N CYS A 64 33.05 10.93 -17.49
CA CYS A 64 33.15 10.08 -18.68
C CYS A 64 31.77 9.69 -19.22
N ASP A 65 31.62 9.68 -20.54
CA ASP A 65 30.45 9.20 -21.25
C ASP A 65 30.78 7.92 -22.01
N PHE A 66 30.20 6.80 -21.59
CA PHE A 66 30.26 5.54 -22.31
C PHE A 66 29.12 5.48 -23.32
N LEU A 67 29.43 5.76 -24.58
CA LEU A 67 28.44 5.83 -25.67
C LEU A 67 28.00 4.43 -26.15
N GLU A 68 28.77 3.41 -25.82
CA GLU A 68 28.58 2.03 -26.25
C GLU A 68 28.48 1.06 -25.05
N THR A 69 28.19 -0.21 -25.31
CA THR A 69 27.91 -1.20 -24.27
C THR A 69 29.13 -1.48 -23.40
N VAL A 70 28.92 -1.63 -22.09
CA VAL A 70 29.98 -1.99 -21.13
C VAL A 70 29.74 -3.39 -20.57
N ILE A 71 30.70 -4.30 -20.82
CA ILE A 71 30.59 -5.73 -20.51
C ILE A 71 31.71 -6.15 -19.57
N GLY A 72 31.31 -6.51 -18.35
CA GLY A 72 32.15 -7.08 -17.30
C GLY A 72 31.60 -8.41 -16.75
N ARG A 73 30.89 -9.18 -17.59
CA ARG A 73 30.21 -10.43 -17.24
C ARG A 73 31.18 -11.59 -17.04
N ASN A 74 30.91 -12.46 -16.07
CA ASN A 74 31.68 -13.67 -15.76
C ASN A 74 33.18 -13.37 -15.49
N LYS A 75 33.43 -12.35 -14.66
CA LYS A 75 34.77 -11.87 -14.31
C LYS A 75 34.99 -11.86 -12.81
N THR A 76 36.27 -11.85 -12.42
CA THR A 76 36.69 -11.56 -11.05
C THR A 76 37.44 -10.25 -11.04
N PHE A 77 36.83 -9.22 -10.49
CA PHE A 77 37.43 -7.90 -10.29
C PHE A 77 38.22 -7.91 -9.00
N LYS A 78 39.55 -7.90 -9.11
CA LYS A 78 40.45 -7.94 -7.95
C LYS A 78 40.67 -6.58 -7.31
N GLU A 79 40.46 -5.53 -8.09
CA GLU A 79 40.69 -4.15 -7.71
C GLU A 79 39.41 -3.32 -7.70
N LYS A 80 39.44 -2.18 -7.03
CA LYS A 80 38.28 -1.29 -6.92
C LYS A 80 37.93 -0.64 -8.26
N ILE A 81 36.64 -0.45 -8.51
CA ILE A 81 36.13 0.29 -9.68
C ILE A 81 35.17 1.37 -9.19
N ILE A 82 35.45 2.61 -9.54
CA ILE A 82 34.67 3.77 -9.15
C ILE A 82 34.17 4.49 -10.41
N PHE A 83 32.88 4.78 -10.46
CA PHE A 83 32.28 5.63 -11.47
C PHE A 83 31.67 6.84 -10.78
N GLU A 84 32.13 8.04 -11.13
CA GLU A 84 31.68 9.29 -10.53
C GLU A 84 31.37 10.31 -11.63
N GLU A 85 30.17 10.89 -11.63
CA GLU A 85 29.71 11.81 -12.69
C GLU A 85 29.83 11.19 -14.09
N VAL A 86 29.41 9.93 -14.23
CA VAL A 86 29.50 9.14 -15.48
C VAL A 86 28.13 8.95 -16.13
N VAL A 87 28.09 8.95 -17.46
CA VAL A 87 26.91 8.56 -18.23
C VAL A 87 27.16 7.24 -18.97
N PHE A 88 26.24 6.30 -18.83
CA PHE A 88 26.17 5.09 -19.66
C PHE A 88 24.97 5.19 -20.60
N CYS A 89 25.22 5.37 -21.90
CA CYS A 89 24.18 5.50 -22.92
C CYS A 89 23.55 4.15 -23.30
N LYS A 90 24.25 3.04 -23.04
CA LYS A 90 23.79 1.68 -23.35
C LYS A 90 23.93 0.75 -22.14
N VAL A 91 23.52 -0.49 -22.33
CA VAL A 91 23.54 -1.55 -21.30
C VAL A 91 24.91 -1.67 -20.63
N VAL A 92 24.89 -1.82 -19.30
CA VAL A 92 26.05 -2.17 -18.49
C VAL A 92 25.81 -3.55 -17.87
N ASN A 93 26.65 -4.53 -18.18
CA ASN A 93 26.44 -5.91 -17.76
C ASN A 93 27.65 -6.50 -17.02
N PHE A 94 27.48 -6.68 -15.71
CA PHE A 94 28.43 -7.31 -14.80
C PHE A 94 27.94 -8.67 -14.28
N SER A 95 26.87 -9.25 -14.82
CA SER A 95 26.29 -10.49 -14.28
C SER A 95 27.32 -11.62 -14.15
N PHE A 96 27.12 -12.54 -13.21
CA PHE A 96 27.97 -13.70 -12.92
C PHE A 96 29.40 -13.33 -12.46
N SER A 97 29.62 -12.09 -12.04
CA SER A 97 30.96 -11.62 -11.66
C SER A 97 31.16 -11.58 -10.14
N ILE A 98 32.42 -11.61 -9.74
CA ILE A 98 32.88 -11.52 -8.36
C ILE A 98 33.67 -10.23 -8.20
N PHE A 99 33.33 -9.43 -7.19
CA PHE A 99 34.04 -8.20 -6.84
C PHE A 99 34.76 -8.41 -5.50
N ASP A 100 36.09 -8.51 -5.55
CA ASP A 100 36.93 -8.69 -4.38
C ASP A 100 37.17 -7.38 -3.63
N LYS A 101 37.01 -6.25 -4.33
CA LYS A 101 37.07 -4.88 -3.81
C LYS A 101 35.81 -4.12 -4.16
N ASN A 102 35.68 -2.91 -3.59
CA ASN A 102 34.49 -2.08 -3.76
C ASN A 102 34.24 -1.73 -5.23
N ILE A 103 32.98 -1.78 -5.61
CA ILE A 103 32.45 -1.10 -6.79
C ILE A 103 31.53 0.02 -6.32
N ASN A 104 31.74 1.23 -6.83
CA ASN A 104 31.01 2.43 -6.41
C ASN A 104 30.46 3.17 -7.64
N PHE A 105 29.22 3.63 -7.53
CA PHE A 105 28.58 4.51 -8.50
C PHE A 105 28.05 5.75 -7.79
N SER A 106 28.59 6.91 -8.11
CA SER A 106 28.21 8.20 -7.54
C SER A 106 27.79 9.18 -8.63
N ASN A 107 26.57 9.70 -8.55
CA ASN A 107 25.98 10.62 -9.53
C ASN A 107 26.05 10.08 -10.98
N VAL A 108 25.85 8.76 -11.13
CA VAL A 108 25.90 8.10 -12.44
C VAL A 108 24.52 8.11 -13.09
N LYS A 109 24.47 8.43 -14.38
CA LYS A 109 23.27 8.32 -15.21
C LYS A 109 23.34 7.05 -16.05
N PHE A 110 22.32 6.20 -15.92
CA PHE A 110 22.11 5.05 -16.79
C PHE A 110 20.94 5.35 -17.72
N GLU A 111 21.18 5.40 -19.04
CA GLU A 111 20.10 5.58 -20.03
C GLU A 111 19.43 4.24 -20.39
N ASP A 112 20.10 3.12 -20.10
CA ASP A 112 19.60 1.76 -20.26
C ASP A 112 19.85 0.92 -18.99
N LYS A 113 19.63 -0.40 -19.05
CA LYS A 113 19.66 -1.31 -17.91
C LYS A 113 21.07 -1.62 -17.40
N LEU A 114 21.15 -1.77 -16.08
CA LEU A 114 22.32 -2.24 -15.33
C LEU A 114 22.09 -3.67 -14.83
N TYR A 115 22.98 -4.60 -15.17
CA TYR A 115 22.87 -6.00 -14.77
C TYR A 115 23.99 -6.43 -13.84
N PHE A 116 23.59 -6.95 -12.68
CA PHE A 116 24.41 -7.57 -11.65
C PHE A 116 23.88 -8.95 -11.25
N ASP A 117 23.05 -9.61 -12.07
CA ASP A 117 22.51 -10.94 -11.74
C ASP A 117 23.62 -11.93 -11.34
N LYS A 118 23.38 -12.70 -10.28
CA LYS A 118 24.27 -13.75 -9.77
C LYS A 118 25.69 -13.25 -9.46
N CYS A 119 25.82 -12.00 -9.00
CA CYS A 119 27.11 -11.45 -8.58
C CYS A 119 27.45 -11.79 -7.13
N GLN A 120 28.74 -11.71 -6.80
CA GLN A 120 29.23 -11.76 -5.42
C GLN A 120 30.05 -10.51 -5.10
N PHE A 121 29.58 -9.73 -4.12
CA PHE A 121 30.30 -8.55 -3.62
C PHE A 121 30.96 -8.90 -2.29
N LYS A 122 32.30 -8.95 -2.27
CA LYS A 122 33.06 -9.33 -1.07
C LYS A 122 33.24 -8.16 -0.11
N GLU A 123 33.26 -6.94 -0.62
CA GLU A 123 33.37 -5.69 0.15
C GLU A 123 32.10 -4.83 0.02
N LYS A 124 32.17 -3.58 0.50
CA LYS A 124 31.02 -2.65 0.51
C LYS A 124 30.52 -2.38 -0.90
N PHE A 125 29.21 -2.24 -1.04
CA PHE A 125 28.53 -1.93 -2.29
C PHE A 125 27.77 -0.61 -2.18
N GLU A 126 28.09 0.36 -3.04
CA GLU A 126 27.73 1.76 -2.83
C GLU A 126 27.19 2.42 -4.11
N PHE A 127 25.97 2.95 -4.01
CA PHE A 127 25.23 3.66 -5.05
C PHE A 127 24.73 4.98 -4.46
N PHE A 128 25.14 6.13 -5.01
CA PHE A 128 24.80 7.45 -4.48
C PHE A 128 24.30 8.39 -5.57
N GLY A 129 23.21 9.12 -5.31
CA GLY A 129 22.72 10.17 -6.21
C GLY A 129 22.25 9.68 -7.59
N ILE A 130 21.73 8.45 -7.69
CA ILE A 130 21.34 7.87 -8.97
C ILE A 130 19.84 8.07 -9.21
N ASN A 131 19.47 8.55 -10.38
CA ASN A 131 18.08 8.80 -10.76
C ASN A 131 17.58 7.80 -11.81
N ASN A 132 16.31 7.39 -11.71
CA ASN A 132 15.60 6.51 -12.63
C ASN A 132 16.34 5.19 -12.98
N LEU A 133 17.02 4.59 -12.00
CA LEU A 133 17.78 3.36 -12.22
C LEU A 133 16.88 2.18 -12.62
N LYS A 134 17.29 1.45 -13.66
CA LYS A 134 16.76 0.13 -14.02
C LYS A 134 17.84 -0.92 -13.77
N ALA A 135 17.73 -1.68 -12.68
CA ALA A 135 18.77 -2.59 -12.26
C ALA A 135 18.28 -4.00 -11.92
N GLU A 136 19.07 -5.00 -12.31
CA GLU A 136 18.85 -6.41 -12.05
C GLU A 136 19.97 -6.96 -11.16
N PHE A 137 19.62 -7.44 -9.97
CA PHE A 137 20.55 -8.00 -9.00
C PHE A 137 20.21 -9.45 -8.66
N ASN A 138 19.32 -10.11 -9.41
CA ASN A 138 18.72 -11.38 -9.02
C ASN A 138 19.77 -12.42 -8.61
N SER A 139 19.56 -13.10 -7.49
CA SER A 139 20.45 -14.15 -6.97
C SER A 139 21.86 -13.67 -6.58
N SER A 140 22.01 -12.38 -6.26
CA SER A 140 23.31 -11.81 -5.86
C SER A 140 23.57 -11.90 -4.36
N HIS A 141 24.85 -11.91 -4.00
CA HIS A 141 25.32 -12.09 -2.63
C HIS A 141 26.18 -10.91 -2.20
N PHE A 142 25.78 -10.24 -1.11
CA PHE A 142 26.47 -9.10 -0.53
C PHE A 142 27.08 -9.49 0.81
N LYS A 143 28.41 -9.57 0.90
CA LYS A 143 29.12 -10.01 2.12
C LYS A 143 29.28 -8.91 3.17
N LYS A 144 29.23 -7.65 2.74
CA LYS A 144 29.41 -6.45 3.57
C LYS A 144 28.22 -5.50 3.40
N GLU A 145 28.34 -4.31 3.98
CA GLU A 145 27.29 -3.30 4.01
C GLU A 145 26.92 -2.83 2.59
N VAL A 146 25.64 -2.53 2.39
CA VAL A 146 25.08 -2.07 1.12
C VAL A 146 24.42 -0.71 1.32
N TYR A 147 24.82 0.25 0.49
CA TYR A 147 24.33 1.63 0.56
C TYR A 147 23.72 2.05 -0.78
N PHE A 148 22.43 2.39 -0.76
CA PHE A 148 21.75 3.11 -1.82
C PHE A 148 21.29 4.45 -1.25
N GLY A 149 22.02 5.50 -1.59
CA GLY A 149 21.88 6.84 -1.02
C GLY A 149 22.85 7.07 0.15
N LYS A 150 23.39 8.29 0.27
CA LYS A 150 24.28 8.66 1.37
C LYS A 150 23.45 8.83 2.64
N GLU A 151 24.00 8.40 3.78
CA GLU A 151 23.44 8.73 5.08
C GLU A 151 23.57 10.25 5.30
N ILE A 152 22.48 10.99 5.08
CA ILE A 152 22.40 12.40 5.43
C ILE A 152 22.34 12.45 6.96
N THR A 153 23.49 12.65 7.61
CA THR A 153 23.58 12.84 9.06
C THR A 153 23.14 14.23 9.51
N ASP A 154 22.98 15.18 8.59
CA ASP A 154 22.62 16.57 8.90
C ASP A 154 21.18 16.91 8.53
N LYS A 155 20.37 17.25 9.55
CA LYS A 155 18.96 17.65 9.42
C LYS A 155 18.77 18.98 8.68
N ASN A 156 19.85 19.72 8.39
CA ASN A 156 19.81 21.08 7.86
C ASN A 156 20.21 21.21 6.38
N VAL A 157 20.52 20.10 5.71
CA VAL A 157 20.68 20.12 4.26
C VAL A 157 19.33 19.73 3.67
N GLU A 158 18.54 20.74 3.28
CA GLU A 158 17.46 20.56 2.30
C GLU A 158 17.94 19.58 1.24
N LYS A 159 17.11 18.61 0.83
CA LYS A 159 17.30 17.65 -0.27
C LYS A 159 18.26 18.12 -1.38
N SER A 160 19.55 18.17 -1.10
CA SER A 160 20.54 18.64 -2.04
C SER A 160 20.89 17.40 -2.83
N ASN A 161 20.26 17.29 -3.99
CA ASN A 161 20.31 16.14 -4.89
C ASN A 161 21.72 15.77 -5.39
N SER A 162 22.78 16.40 -4.87
CA SER A 162 24.16 16.30 -5.35
C SER A 162 25.01 15.20 -4.71
N PHE A 163 24.51 14.56 -3.63
CA PHE A 163 25.15 13.38 -3.00
C PHE A 163 24.08 12.35 -2.54
N GLY A 164 23.02 12.27 -3.33
CA GLY A 164 21.64 12.12 -2.87
C GLY A 164 21.09 10.70 -2.68
N SER A 165 19.82 10.67 -2.31
CA SER A 165 18.91 9.54 -2.46
C SER A 165 18.97 8.94 -3.86
N CYS A 166 18.67 7.65 -3.98
CA CYS A 166 18.49 6.99 -5.26
C CYS A 166 17.00 6.93 -5.63
N SER A 167 16.72 7.03 -6.93
CA SER A 167 15.42 6.72 -7.51
C SER A 167 15.54 5.56 -8.49
N PHE A 168 14.63 4.59 -8.37
CA PHE A 168 14.59 3.38 -9.17
C PHE A 168 13.31 3.36 -9.99
N GLU A 169 13.44 3.24 -11.32
CA GLU A 169 12.28 2.93 -12.16
C GLU A 169 11.93 1.44 -12.04
N TYR A 170 12.93 0.58 -11.94
CA TYR A 170 12.79 -0.86 -11.74
C TYR A 170 14.03 -1.40 -11.02
N ALA A 171 13.85 -2.15 -9.94
CA ALA A 171 14.96 -2.83 -9.26
C ALA A 171 14.59 -4.24 -8.82
N ASN A 172 15.34 -5.23 -9.30
CA ASN A 172 15.11 -6.63 -8.95
C ASN A 172 16.22 -7.17 -8.07
N PHE A 173 15.94 -7.25 -6.78
CA PHE A 173 16.76 -7.89 -5.76
C PHE A 173 16.20 -9.25 -5.34
N SER A 174 15.50 -9.98 -6.21
CA SER A 174 14.95 -11.30 -5.86
C SER A 174 16.05 -12.32 -5.59
N ASN A 175 15.81 -13.24 -4.66
CA ASN A 175 16.73 -14.31 -4.25
C ASN A 175 18.12 -13.81 -3.78
N CYS A 176 18.21 -12.56 -3.32
CA CYS A 176 19.47 -11.97 -2.88
C CYS A 176 19.77 -12.32 -1.41
N HIS A 177 21.06 -12.36 -1.08
CA HIS A 177 21.52 -12.63 0.28
C HIS A 177 22.40 -11.48 0.81
N PHE A 178 21.91 -10.76 1.81
CA PHE A 178 22.60 -9.62 2.42
C PHE A 178 23.13 -10.00 3.81
N LYS A 179 24.45 -10.12 3.94
CA LYS A 179 25.08 -10.57 5.20
C LYS A 179 25.18 -9.47 6.27
N LYS A 180 25.23 -8.21 5.87
CA LYS A 180 25.42 -7.04 6.74
C LYS A 180 24.31 -6.02 6.49
N GLU A 181 24.43 -4.87 7.15
CA GLU A 181 23.45 -3.79 7.14
C GLU A 181 23.17 -3.28 5.71
N VAL A 182 21.90 -3.02 5.43
CA VAL A 182 21.43 -2.52 4.12
C VAL A 182 20.68 -1.21 4.31
N TYR A 183 21.08 -0.19 3.55
CA TYR A 183 20.57 1.16 3.64
C TYR A 183 19.90 1.58 2.33
N PHE A 184 18.57 1.67 2.36
CA PHE A 184 17.70 2.23 1.32
C PHE A 184 16.94 3.44 1.89
N LYS A 185 17.65 4.38 2.53
CA LYS A 185 17.03 5.53 3.21
C LYS A 185 16.74 6.66 2.21
N ASN A 186 15.58 7.30 2.33
CA ASN A 186 15.12 8.43 1.53
C ASN A 186 15.03 8.13 0.02
N ASN A 187 14.82 6.87 -0.37
CA ASN A 187 14.80 6.47 -1.77
C ASN A 187 13.39 6.41 -2.35
N ASP A 188 13.31 6.59 -3.67
CA ASP A 188 12.07 6.45 -4.43
C ASP A 188 12.12 5.17 -5.27
N PHE A 189 11.19 4.25 -5.05
CA PHE A 189 11.03 3.05 -5.86
C PHE A 189 9.74 3.15 -6.66
N LYS A 190 9.82 3.05 -7.99
CA LYS A 190 8.63 2.80 -8.81
C LYS A 190 8.24 1.34 -8.67
N GLN A 191 9.04 0.41 -9.21
CA GLN A 191 8.85 -1.03 -9.01
C GLN A 191 10.08 -1.67 -8.38
N VAL A 192 9.88 -2.51 -7.37
CA VAL A 192 10.98 -3.20 -6.69
C VAL A 192 10.59 -4.60 -6.23
N PHE A 193 11.51 -5.55 -6.40
CA PHE A 193 11.30 -6.96 -6.07
C PHE A 193 12.42 -7.44 -5.14
N PHE A 194 12.06 -7.85 -3.93
CA PHE A 194 12.94 -8.49 -2.95
C PHE A 194 12.54 -9.95 -2.72
N ARG A 195 11.66 -10.53 -3.54
CA ARG A 195 11.11 -11.87 -3.34
C ARG A 195 12.19 -12.92 -2.98
N ASN A 196 11.92 -13.74 -1.97
CA ASN A 196 12.83 -14.79 -1.46
C ASN A 196 14.20 -14.29 -0.97
N SER A 197 14.36 -13.00 -0.71
CA SER A 197 15.63 -12.46 -0.25
C SER A 197 15.80 -12.55 1.25
N LYS A 198 17.06 -12.71 1.67
CA LYS A 198 17.43 -12.87 3.07
C LYS A 198 18.31 -11.71 3.54
N PHE A 199 17.92 -11.09 4.64
CA PHE A 199 18.65 -10.03 5.31
C PHE A 199 19.11 -10.52 6.69
N ASN A 200 20.41 -10.85 6.80
CA ASN A 200 21.00 -11.37 8.05
C ASN A 200 21.28 -10.28 9.10
N ASN A 201 21.20 -9.01 8.71
CA ASN A 201 21.38 -7.87 9.60
C ASN A 201 20.28 -6.83 9.35
N ASN A 202 20.39 -5.66 9.98
CA ASN A 202 19.37 -4.63 9.88
C ASN A 202 19.21 -4.12 8.44
N ILE A 203 17.95 -3.85 8.04
CA ILE A 203 17.62 -3.15 6.81
C ILE A 203 16.82 -1.88 7.09
N HIS A 204 17.16 -0.82 6.37
CA HIS A 204 16.65 0.52 6.58
C HIS A 204 16.01 1.10 5.33
N PHE A 205 14.67 1.23 5.33
CA PHE A 205 13.89 1.89 4.29
C PHE A 205 13.39 3.29 4.71
N ASN A 206 14.00 3.90 5.73
CA ASN A 206 13.49 5.12 6.37
C ASN A 206 13.17 6.23 5.34
N ASN A 207 11.99 6.83 5.46
CA ASN A 207 11.50 7.92 4.58
C ASN A 207 11.43 7.57 3.08
N SER A 208 11.46 6.30 2.71
CA SER A 208 11.39 5.88 1.31
C SER A 208 9.94 5.79 0.80
N ILE A 209 9.76 5.99 -0.50
CA ILE A 209 8.45 5.97 -1.17
C ILE A 209 8.42 4.85 -2.21
N PHE A 210 7.46 3.96 -2.08
CA PHE A 210 7.14 2.91 -3.05
C PHE A 210 5.93 3.35 -3.87
N LYS A 211 6.15 3.80 -5.10
CA LYS A 211 5.16 4.47 -5.96
C LYS A 211 4.26 3.50 -6.72
N ASP A 212 4.75 2.30 -7.02
CA ASP A 212 4.01 1.22 -7.68
C ASP A 212 4.25 -0.11 -6.96
N TYR A 213 4.57 -1.22 -7.64
CA TYR A 213 4.65 -2.52 -7.00
C TYR A 213 5.92 -2.72 -6.16
N ALA A 214 5.74 -3.11 -4.91
CA ALA A 214 6.81 -3.49 -3.99
C ALA A 214 6.58 -4.92 -3.48
N ASP A 215 7.45 -5.85 -3.88
CA ASP A 215 7.36 -7.26 -3.55
C ASP A 215 8.41 -7.67 -2.53
N PHE A 216 7.96 -8.10 -1.35
CA PHE A 216 8.73 -8.67 -0.25
C PHE A 216 8.27 -10.09 0.08
N HIS A 217 7.58 -10.76 -0.85
CA HIS A 217 7.08 -12.12 -0.65
C HIS A 217 8.21 -13.08 -0.28
N GLU A 218 7.98 -13.90 0.75
CA GLU A 218 8.97 -14.89 1.26
C GLU A 218 10.34 -14.27 1.64
N CYS A 219 10.38 -12.96 1.96
CA CYS A 219 11.58 -12.35 2.53
C CYS A 219 11.84 -12.84 3.95
N GLU A 220 13.12 -12.97 4.33
CA GLU A 220 13.53 -13.28 5.69
C GLU A 220 14.35 -12.15 6.30
N PHE A 221 13.86 -11.56 7.38
CA PHE A 221 14.52 -10.52 8.15
C PHE A 221 14.99 -11.08 9.49
N GLU A 222 16.29 -11.38 9.61
CA GLU A 222 16.89 -11.96 10.82
C GLU A 222 16.97 -10.95 11.97
N LYS A 223 17.21 -9.66 11.65
CA LYS A 223 17.26 -8.56 12.62
C LYS A 223 16.23 -7.48 12.31
N THR A 224 16.55 -6.21 12.55
CA THR A 224 15.57 -5.12 12.44
C THR A 224 15.23 -4.82 10.99
N ALA A 225 13.95 -4.85 10.64
CA ALA A 225 13.44 -4.29 9.40
C ALA A 225 12.77 -2.95 9.70
N ASN A 226 13.34 -1.86 9.18
CA ASN A 226 12.91 -0.50 9.52
C ASN A 226 12.18 0.16 8.34
N PHE A 227 10.86 0.28 8.47
CA PHE A 227 9.95 0.96 7.55
C PHE A 227 9.46 2.31 8.10
N TYR A 228 10.19 2.93 9.03
CA TYR A 228 9.79 4.22 9.61
C TYR A 228 9.57 5.29 8.54
N ARG A 229 8.39 5.93 8.56
CA ARG A 229 7.97 6.96 7.60
C ARG A 229 8.00 6.50 6.14
N VAL A 230 7.84 5.20 5.88
CA VAL A 230 7.68 4.69 4.51
C VAL A 230 6.27 4.99 3.99
N ARG A 231 6.16 5.26 2.69
CA ARG A 231 4.87 5.37 1.99
C ARG A 231 4.75 4.33 0.89
N PHE A 232 3.66 3.57 0.89
CA PHE A 232 3.28 2.66 -0.18
C PHE A 232 2.07 3.22 -0.94
N ASP A 233 2.26 3.69 -2.18
CA ASP A 233 1.20 4.25 -3.03
C ASP A 233 0.37 3.16 -3.72
N LYS A 234 0.83 1.90 -3.71
CA LYS A 234 0.10 0.70 -4.13
C LYS A 234 0.27 -0.42 -3.11
N THR A 235 -0.61 -1.42 -3.17
CA THR A 235 -0.61 -2.57 -2.26
C THR A 235 0.74 -3.31 -2.29
N PRO A 236 1.53 -3.29 -1.20
CA PRO A 236 2.77 -4.05 -1.13
C PRO A 236 2.47 -5.53 -0.85
N ASN A 237 3.36 -6.40 -1.30
CA ASN A 237 3.27 -7.83 -1.04
C ASN A 237 4.29 -8.25 0.03
N PHE A 238 3.83 -8.55 1.23
CA PHE A 238 4.66 -9.12 2.31
C PHE A 238 4.22 -10.56 2.64
N SER A 239 3.52 -11.23 1.73
CA SER A 239 2.98 -12.57 1.97
C SER A 239 4.11 -13.55 2.29
N GLN A 240 3.96 -14.33 3.36
CA GLN A 240 4.97 -15.27 3.84
C GLN A 240 6.33 -14.65 4.21
N ALA A 241 6.42 -13.32 4.38
CA ALA A 241 7.62 -12.70 4.92
C ALA A 241 7.80 -13.07 6.40
N ILE A 242 9.04 -13.39 6.78
CA ILE A 242 9.40 -13.81 8.13
C ILE A 242 10.21 -12.69 8.80
N PHE A 243 9.69 -12.15 9.90
CA PHE A 243 10.38 -11.18 10.75
C PHE A 243 10.79 -11.86 12.05
N LYS A 244 12.07 -12.21 12.17
CA LYS A 244 12.63 -12.80 13.40
C LYS A 244 13.09 -11.73 14.39
N GLY A 245 13.61 -10.62 13.87
CA GLY A 245 13.97 -9.45 14.65
C GLY A 245 12.84 -8.43 14.79
N ASN A 246 13.18 -7.19 15.13
CA ASN A 246 12.19 -6.12 15.32
C ASN A 246 11.65 -5.58 13.97
N LEU A 247 10.35 -5.31 13.89
CA LEU A 247 9.73 -4.63 12.76
C LEU A 247 9.33 -3.22 13.20
N ASN A 248 10.06 -2.20 12.74
CA ASN A 248 9.65 -0.81 12.97
C ASN A 248 8.77 -0.34 11.81
N ALA A 249 7.48 -0.16 12.07
CA ALA A 249 6.50 0.31 11.08
C ALA A 249 5.87 1.66 11.46
N VAL A 250 6.48 2.40 12.39
CA VAL A 250 5.93 3.67 12.91
C VAL A 250 5.85 4.72 11.80
N ASN A 251 4.70 5.39 11.67
CA ASN A 251 4.38 6.33 10.59
C ASN A 251 4.47 5.74 9.17
N THR A 252 4.35 4.41 9.01
CA THR A 252 4.20 3.81 7.68
C THR A 252 2.81 4.13 7.13
N ASN A 253 2.75 4.70 5.93
CA ASN A 253 1.52 5.06 5.26
C ASN A 253 1.20 4.09 4.11
N LEU A 254 -0.02 3.58 4.08
CA LEU A 254 -0.58 2.72 3.04
C LEU A 254 -1.66 3.50 2.28
N ASN A 255 -1.41 3.84 1.02
CA ASN A 255 -2.26 4.68 0.19
C ASN A 255 -3.00 3.86 -0.89
N PHE A 256 -3.71 2.81 -0.48
CA PHE A 256 -4.49 1.98 -1.40
C PHE A 256 -5.85 1.59 -0.80
N THR A 257 -6.81 1.30 -1.68
CA THR A 257 -8.20 0.97 -1.33
C THR A 257 -8.42 -0.54 -1.25
N PHE A 258 -9.63 -0.94 -0.83
CA PHE A 258 -10.06 -2.35 -0.88
C PHE A 258 -9.95 -2.93 -2.30
N ASP A 259 -10.33 -2.16 -3.32
CA ASP A 259 -10.35 -2.65 -4.71
C ASP A 259 -8.91 -2.83 -5.22
N ASP A 260 -8.00 -1.91 -4.91
CA ASP A 260 -6.56 -2.05 -5.22
C ASP A 260 -5.96 -3.32 -4.57
N LEU A 261 -6.31 -3.60 -3.31
CA LEU A 261 -5.87 -4.80 -2.59
C LEU A 261 -6.46 -6.06 -3.21
N GLN A 262 -7.76 -6.06 -3.54
CA GLN A 262 -8.41 -7.19 -4.19
C GLN A 262 -7.81 -7.48 -5.57
N GLU A 263 -7.50 -6.44 -6.33
CA GLU A 263 -6.84 -6.56 -7.63
C GLU A 263 -5.43 -7.13 -7.48
N ARG A 264 -4.62 -6.59 -6.56
CA ARG A 264 -3.27 -7.12 -6.28
C ARG A 264 -3.29 -8.59 -5.91
N ILE A 265 -4.15 -9.01 -4.96
CA ILE A 265 -4.22 -10.43 -4.55
C ILE A 265 -4.58 -11.33 -5.75
N LYS A 266 -5.47 -10.89 -6.65
CA LYS A 266 -5.79 -11.65 -7.86
C LYS A 266 -4.62 -11.70 -8.85
N GLN A 267 -3.88 -10.62 -9.01
CA GLN A 267 -2.69 -10.55 -9.87
C GLN A 267 -1.61 -11.52 -9.35
N GLU A 268 -1.32 -11.50 -8.05
CA GLU A 268 -0.35 -12.44 -7.44
C GLU A 268 -0.80 -13.89 -7.56
N TYR A 269 -2.08 -14.17 -7.35
CA TYR A 269 -2.65 -15.51 -7.55
C TYR A 269 -2.52 -15.97 -9.01
N ALA A 270 -2.88 -15.12 -9.97
CA ALA A 270 -2.77 -15.43 -11.39
C ALA A 270 -1.31 -15.70 -11.78
N PHE A 271 -0.38 -14.85 -11.32
CA PHE A 271 1.05 -15.05 -11.54
C PHE A 271 1.57 -16.36 -10.93
N TYR A 272 1.12 -16.72 -9.74
CA TYR A 272 1.46 -17.99 -9.12
C TYR A 272 0.94 -19.18 -9.94
N GLU A 273 -0.31 -19.14 -10.38
CA GLU A 273 -0.90 -20.19 -11.21
C GLU A 273 -0.20 -20.34 -12.56
N THR A 274 0.20 -19.23 -13.20
CA THR A 274 1.00 -19.30 -14.44
C THR A 274 2.34 -19.99 -14.21
N GLN A 275 3.04 -19.65 -13.12
CA GLN A 275 4.31 -20.31 -12.78
C GLN A 275 4.12 -21.78 -12.42
N ARG A 276 3.01 -22.13 -11.75
CA ARG A 276 2.68 -23.51 -11.37
C ARG A 276 2.39 -24.40 -12.59
N THR A 277 1.70 -23.85 -13.59
CA THR A 277 1.19 -24.59 -14.76
C THR A 277 2.09 -24.48 -15.99
N ALA A 278 3.16 -23.69 -15.93
CA ALA A 278 4.14 -23.56 -16.99
C ALA A 278 4.72 -24.94 -17.38
N LYS A 279 4.66 -25.27 -18.67
CA LYS A 279 5.17 -26.51 -19.27
C LYS A 279 6.44 -26.28 -20.10
N GLU A 280 7.18 -25.21 -19.82
CA GLU A 280 8.36 -24.84 -20.61
C GLU A 280 9.56 -25.78 -20.31
N ALA A 281 10.31 -26.10 -21.37
CA ALA A 281 11.50 -26.94 -21.27
C ALA A 281 12.56 -26.26 -20.38
N GLY A 282 12.92 -26.91 -19.25
CA GLY A 282 13.89 -26.39 -18.28
C GLY A 282 13.28 -25.74 -17.03
N VAL A 283 11.97 -25.49 -17.01
CA VAL A 283 11.23 -25.13 -15.79
C VAL A 283 10.70 -26.42 -15.18
N ILE A 284 11.02 -26.71 -13.92
CA ILE A 284 10.47 -27.88 -13.22
C ILE A 284 8.96 -27.62 -13.01
N PRO A 285 8.05 -28.32 -13.72
CA PRO A 285 6.62 -28.17 -13.49
C PRO A 285 6.31 -28.61 -12.06
N ASN A 286 5.37 -27.95 -11.38
CA ASN A 286 4.93 -28.27 -10.01
C ASN A 286 5.91 -27.90 -8.86
N LEU A 287 6.76 -26.87 -9.01
CA LEU A 287 7.49 -26.30 -7.84
C LEU A 287 6.53 -25.76 -6.76
N TYR A 288 5.31 -25.39 -7.19
CA TYR A 288 4.29 -24.74 -6.40
C TYR A 288 3.09 -25.67 -6.17
N GLN A 289 2.63 -25.77 -4.93
CA GLN A 289 1.44 -26.56 -4.58
C GLN A 289 0.16 -25.84 -5.02
N GLU A 290 -0.91 -26.58 -5.30
CA GLU A 290 -2.22 -25.96 -5.55
C GLU A 290 -2.65 -25.13 -4.33
N LYS A 291 -2.91 -23.85 -4.56
CA LYS A 291 -3.25 -22.90 -3.50
C LYS A 291 -4.38 -22.00 -3.95
N SER A 292 -5.52 -22.13 -3.30
CA SER A 292 -6.73 -21.37 -3.64
C SER A 292 -6.60 -19.88 -3.31
N LEU A 293 -7.39 -19.05 -4.00
CA LEU A 293 -7.38 -17.59 -3.83
C LEU A 293 -7.70 -17.14 -2.39
N ASP A 294 -8.50 -17.89 -1.63
CA ASP A 294 -8.74 -17.60 -0.21
C ASP A 294 -7.48 -17.80 0.64
N LYS A 295 -6.65 -18.80 0.33
CA LYS A 295 -5.35 -18.98 1.00
C LYS A 295 -4.38 -17.84 0.66
N PHE A 296 -4.37 -17.37 -0.59
CA PHE A 296 -3.61 -16.17 -0.96
C PHE A 296 -4.07 -14.92 -0.20
N ALA A 297 -5.39 -14.72 -0.08
CA ALA A 297 -5.92 -13.62 0.73
C ALA A 297 -5.54 -13.77 2.21
N ASN A 298 -5.53 -14.99 2.75
CA ASN A 298 -5.06 -15.25 4.12
C ASN A 298 -3.56 -14.92 4.29
N ASP A 299 -2.71 -15.22 3.31
CA ASP A 299 -1.29 -14.87 3.40
C ASP A 299 -1.07 -13.36 3.48
N PHE A 300 -1.76 -12.58 2.64
CA PHE A 300 -1.73 -11.11 2.73
C PHE A 300 -2.27 -10.62 4.08
N ARG A 301 -3.33 -11.26 4.58
CA ARG A 301 -3.90 -10.96 5.89
C ARG A 301 -2.87 -11.14 7.00
N ASP A 302 -2.12 -12.24 6.96
CA ASP A 302 -1.10 -12.57 7.94
C ASP A 302 0.02 -11.52 7.95
N SER A 303 0.39 -10.99 6.77
CA SER A 303 1.33 -9.87 6.65
C SER A 303 0.84 -8.63 7.40
N PHE A 304 -0.39 -8.15 7.12
CA PHE A 304 -0.93 -6.97 7.81
C PHE A 304 -1.10 -7.20 9.31
N ARG A 305 -1.40 -8.44 9.74
CA ARG A 305 -1.44 -8.83 11.15
C ARG A 305 -0.08 -8.68 11.83
N ILE A 306 1.01 -9.04 11.17
CA ILE A 306 2.38 -8.87 11.70
C ILE A 306 2.69 -7.38 11.93
N PHE A 307 2.44 -6.52 10.94
CA PHE A 307 2.64 -5.07 11.07
C PHE A 307 1.79 -4.46 12.19
N LYS A 308 0.50 -4.83 12.26
CA LYS A 308 -0.39 -4.41 13.35
C LYS A 308 0.16 -4.79 14.72
N ASN A 309 0.59 -6.04 14.89
CA ASN A 309 1.09 -6.53 16.18
C ASN A 309 2.40 -5.84 16.59
N ALA A 310 3.27 -5.53 15.62
CA ALA A 310 4.48 -4.74 15.87
C ALA A 310 4.14 -3.35 16.40
N LEU A 311 3.17 -2.66 15.78
CA LEU A 311 2.72 -1.33 16.21
C LEU A 311 2.02 -1.34 17.58
N ILE A 312 1.23 -2.37 17.88
CA ILE A 312 0.63 -2.55 19.22
C ILE A 312 1.71 -2.69 20.28
N LYS A 313 2.76 -3.48 20.00
CA LYS A 313 3.90 -3.67 20.92
C LYS A 313 4.60 -2.34 21.21
N ASP A 314 4.65 -1.44 20.25
CA ASP A 314 5.25 -0.09 20.38
C ASP A 314 4.27 0.96 20.95
N ASN A 315 3.10 0.55 21.45
CA ASN A 315 2.01 1.42 21.94
C ASN A 315 1.47 2.41 20.89
N ASN A 316 1.65 2.14 19.60
CA ASN A 316 1.15 2.98 18.50
C ASN A 316 -0.19 2.44 17.98
N LEU A 317 -1.25 2.70 18.76
CA LEU A 317 -2.60 2.18 18.50
C LEU A 317 -3.25 2.76 17.23
N LEU A 318 -2.93 4.01 16.89
CA LEU A 318 -3.51 4.69 15.74
C LEU A 318 -3.02 4.06 14.43
N ASP A 319 -1.69 3.92 14.27
CA ASP A 319 -1.12 3.24 13.10
C ASP A 319 -1.54 1.76 13.07
N ALA A 320 -1.60 1.09 14.22
CA ALA A 320 -2.06 -0.30 14.29
C ALA A 320 -3.51 -0.46 13.79
N SER A 321 -4.38 0.52 14.06
CA SER A 321 -5.77 0.52 13.57
C SER A 321 -5.82 0.54 12.03
N ASN A 322 -4.93 1.30 11.39
CA ASN A 322 -4.83 1.35 9.92
C ASN A 322 -4.40 -0.01 9.34
N PHE A 323 -3.40 -0.68 9.91
CA PHE A 323 -3.02 -2.04 9.47
C PHE A 323 -4.11 -3.08 9.74
N HIS A 324 -4.86 -2.93 10.85
CA HIS A 324 -5.99 -3.80 11.15
C HIS A 324 -7.11 -3.67 10.12
N LYS A 325 -7.36 -2.48 9.55
CA LYS A 325 -8.30 -2.33 8.44
C LYS A 325 -7.92 -3.23 7.26
N TYR A 326 -6.65 -3.22 6.84
CA TYR A 326 -6.19 -4.05 5.73
C TYR A 326 -6.26 -5.55 6.03
N GLU A 327 -6.02 -5.95 7.29
CA GLU A 327 -6.29 -7.32 7.75
C GLU A 327 -7.76 -7.72 7.51
N LEU A 328 -8.71 -6.83 7.82
CA LEU A 328 -10.14 -7.07 7.66
C LEU A 328 -10.57 -7.09 6.18
N TYR A 329 -9.97 -6.23 5.34
CA TYR A 329 -10.16 -6.30 3.89
C TYR A 329 -9.74 -7.66 3.33
N CYS A 330 -8.56 -8.16 3.71
CA CYS A 330 -8.10 -9.48 3.31
C CYS A 330 -9.06 -10.58 3.79
N LYS A 331 -9.57 -10.49 5.03
CA LYS A 331 -10.54 -11.45 5.57
C LYS A 331 -11.84 -11.47 4.76
N GLU A 332 -12.31 -10.32 4.30
CA GLU A 332 -13.50 -10.25 3.45
C GLU A 332 -13.27 -10.94 2.09
N ILE A 333 -12.09 -10.74 1.49
CA ILE A 333 -11.69 -11.40 0.22
C ILE A 333 -11.53 -12.91 0.43
N GLU A 334 -10.92 -13.33 1.55
CA GLU A 334 -10.80 -14.73 1.97
C GLU A 334 -12.19 -15.40 2.05
N LEU A 335 -13.12 -14.84 2.84
CA LEU A 335 -14.47 -15.38 3.01
C LEU A 335 -15.29 -15.35 1.71
N LYS A 336 -15.03 -14.40 0.81
CA LYS A 336 -15.66 -14.35 -0.51
C LYS A 336 -15.25 -15.54 -1.37
N ASN A 337 -13.98 -15.96 -1.32
CA ASN A 337 -13.42 -17.00 -2.19
C ASN A 337 -13.32 -18.39 -1.53
N LYS A 338 -13.55 -18.49 -0.22
CA LYS A 338 -13.55 -19.75 0.53
C LYS A 338 -14.58 -20.74 -0.03
N LYS A 339 -14.15 -21.98 -0.28
CA LYS A 339 -15.03 -23.12 -0.63
C LYS A 339 -15.65 -23.73 0.64
N GLY A 340 -16.89 -24.23 0.55
CA GLY A 340 -17.57 -24.88 1.69
C GLY A 340 -17.86 -23.92 2.86
N LYS A 341 -18.55 -22.81 2.58
CA LYS A 341 -18.82 -21.76 3.58
C LYS A 341 -19.80 -22.24 4.64
N THR A 342 -19.46 -22.03 5.91
CA THR A 342 -20.36 -22.24 7.04
C THR A 342 -21.34 -21.08 7.19
N PHE A 343 -22.42 -21.25 7.95
CA PHE A 343 -23.32 -20.15 8.30
C PHE A 343 -22.58 -18.99 8.98
N LYS A 344 -21.62 -19.31 9.87
CA LYS A 344 -20.75 -18.32 10.52
C LYS A 344 -19.94 -17.53 9.49
N ASP A 345 -19.33 -18.19 8.50
CA ASP A 345 -18.56 -17.50 7.45
C ASP A 345 -19.43 -16.52 6.66
N VAL A 346 -20.70 -16.86 6.43
CA VAL A 346 -21.66 -15.99 5.76
C VAL A 346 -21.97 -14.76 6.62
N VAL A 347 -22.27 -14.96 7.90
CA VAL A 347 -22.55 -13.87 8.85
C VAL A 347 -21.33 -12.96 9.01
N ASP A 348 -20.14 -13.52 9.23
CA ASP A 348 -18.89 -12.77 9.39
C ASP A 348 -18.61 -11.91 8.15
N ARG A 349 -18.83 -12.44 6.95
CA ARG A 349 -18.65 -11.69 5.70
C ARG A 349 -19.63 -10.52 5.60
N TRP A 350 -20.90 -10.72 5.93
CA TRP A 350 -21.90 -9.65 5.93
C TRP A 350 -21.58 -8.56 6.95
N GLN A 351 -21.12 -8.96 8.14
CA GLN A 351 -20.65 -8.04 9.17
C GLN A 351 -19.46 -7.19 8.69
N LEU A 352 -18.46 -7.81 8.05
CA LEU A 352 -17.31 -7.09 7.49
C LEU A 352 -17.71 -6.10 6.40
N LEU A 353 -18.55 -6.55 5.45
CA LEU A 353 -19.12 -5.71 4.40
C LEU A 353 -19.82 -4.47 4.98
N PHE A 354 -20.65 -4.68 6.01
CA PHE A 354 -21.38 -3.61 6.68
C PHE A 354 -20.43 -2.60 7.32
N TYR A 355 -19.45 -3.06 8.11
CA TYR A 355 -18.48 -2.15 8.74
C TYR A 355 -17.60 -1.41 7.74
N ARG A 356 -17.22 -2.03 6.62
CA ARG A 356 -16.49 -1.35 5.55
C ARG A 356 -17.30 -0.21 4.95
N LYS A 357 -18.59 -0.44 4.67
CA LYS A 357 -19.48 0.58 4.10
C LYS A 357 -19.83 1.69 5.10
N LEU A 358 -20.00 1.36 6.37
CA LEU A 358 -20.36 2.35 7.38
C LEU A 358 -19.19 3.24 7.83
N CYS A 359 -17.99 2.69 8.05
CA CYS A 359 -16.94 3.38 8.82
C CYS A 359 -15.52 3.00 8.41
N ASP A 360 -15.38 2.35 7.25
CA ASP A 360 -14.12 1.77 6.78
C ASP A 360 -13.39 0.95 7.86
N HIS A 361 -14.12 0.01 8.46
CA HIS A 361 -13.65 -0.81 9.59
C HIS A 361 -13.18 -0.01 10.82
N HIS A 362 -13.89 1.06 11.13
CA HIS A 362 -13.63 1.96 12.27
C HIS A 362 -12.35 2.78 12.14
N THR A 363 -11.98 3.15 10.91
CA THR A 363 -10.85 4.06 10.64
C THR A 363 -11.29 5.42 10.11
N ASP A 364 -12.46 5.52 9.47
CA ASP A 364 -12.95 6.77 8.89
C ASP A 364 -14.11 7.36 9.72
N ILE A 365 -13.78 8.39 10.51
CA ILE A 365 -14.75 9.13 11.33
C ILE A 365 -15.81 9.80 10.45
N LEU A 366 -15.42 10.45 9.35
CA LEU A 366 -16.34 11.18 8.49
C LEU A 366 -17.32 10.22 7.81
N GLN A 367 -16.84 9.08 7.33
CA GLN A 367 -17.69 8.04 6.76
C GLN A 367 -18.68 7.49 7.81
N SER A 368 -18.22 7.31 9.06
CA SER A 368 -19.08 6.84 10.15
C SER A 368 -20.15 7.86 10.53
N LEU A 369 -19.83 9.16 10.56
CA LEU A 369 -20.79 10.24 10.78
C LEU A 369 -21.81 10.33 9.64
N ASN A 370 -21.34 10.32 8.40
CA ASN A 370 -22.19 10.35 7.22
C ASN A 370 -23.19 9.19 7.21
N SER A 371 -22.76 8.00 7.64
CA SER A 371 -23.65 6.84 7.72
C SER A 371 -24.68 6.98 8.85
N LEU A 372 -24.30 7.57 9.99
CA LEU A 372 -25.24 7.88 11.07
C LEU A 372 -26.32 8.87 10.61
N ILE A 373 -25.90 9.97 10.00
CA ILE A 373 -26.81 11.02 9.49
C ILE A 373 -27.71 10.48 8.38
N LEU A 374 -27.18 9.63 7.50
CA LEU A 374 -27.96 8.98 6.45
C LEU A 374 -29.09 8.12 7.03
N VAL A 375 -28.83 7.32 8.06
CA VAL A 375 -29.88 6.49 8.70
C VAL A 375 -30.96 7.37 9.34
N ILE A 376 -30.58 8.46 9.99
CA ILE A 376 -31.51 9.46 10.55
C ILE A 376 -32.37 10.08 9.44
N GLY A 377 -31.74 10.56 8.38
CA GLY A 377 -32.43 11.24 7.28
C GLY A 377 -33.41 10.32 6.54
N ILE A 378 -33.01 9.10 6.21
CA ILE A 378 -33.90 8.11 5.56
C ILE A 378 -35.10 7.79 6.45
N PHE A 379 -34.87 7.60 7.76
CA PHE A 379 -35.97 7.38 8.70
C PHE A 379 -36.99 8.53 8.66
N VAL A 380 -36.55 9.78 8.78
CA VAL A 380 -37.45 10.94 8.74
C VAL A 380 -38.22 11.02 7.42
N ILE A 381 -37.54 10.86 6.28
CA ILE A 381 -38.20 10.88 4.95
C ILE A 381 -39.27 9.79 4.87
N SER A 382 -38.92 8.56 5.25
CA SER A 382 -39.84 7.42 5.19
C SER A 382 -41.03 7.59 6.15
N SER A 383 -40.82 8.16 7.34
CA SER A 383 -41.91 8.50 8.26
C SER A 383 -42.87 9.53 7.67
N VAL A 384 -42.35 10.58 7.02
CA VAL A 384 -43.18 11.59 6.34
C VAL A 384 -43.95 10.96 5.18
N ALA A 385 -43.27 10.19 4.34
CA ALA A 385 -43.89 9.50 3.21
C ALA A 385 -44.99 8.53 3.63
N MET A 386 -44.80 7.83 4.75
CA MET A 386 -45.80 6.91 5.33
C MET A 386 -47.07 7.66 5.74
N VAL A 387 -46.94 8.73 6.52
CA VAL A 387 -48.08 9.54 6.97
C VAL A 387 -48.82 10.13 5.77
N VAL A 388 -48.08 10.67 4.80
CA VAL A 388 -48.66 11.24 3.57
C VAL A 388 -49.40 10.18 2.75
N GLY A 389 -48.79 9.01 2.53
CA GLY A 389 -49.38 7.92 1.76
C GLY A 389 -50.64 7.35 2.43
N PHE A 390 -50.61 7.18 3.75
CA PHE A 390 -51.77 6.74 4.52
C PHE A 390 -52.92 7.73 4.39
N ASN A 391 -52.64 9.02 4.59
CA ASN A 391 -53.66 10.05 4.50
C ASN A 391 -54.27 10.14 3.09
N TYR A 392 -53.43 10.03 2.06
CA TYR A 392 -53.87 9.99 0.66
C TYR A 392 -54.78 8.79 0.37
N SER A 393 -54.47 7.62 0.95
CA SER A 393 -55.29 6.41 0.81
C SER A 393 -56.70 6.56 1.39
N LEU A 394 -56.88 7.47 2.35
CA LEU A 394 -58.17 7.83 2.95
C LEU A 394 -58.84 9.03 2.26
N GLY A 395 -58.29 9.50 1.14
CA GLY A 395 -58.83 10.62 0.36
C GLY A 395 -58.45 12.01 0.89
N TYR A 396 -57.69 12.10 1.98
CA TYR A 396 -57.14 13.37 2.44
C TYR A 396 -55.93 13.74 1.58
N LYS A 397 -55.91 14.93 0.98
CA LYS A 397 -54.74 15.44 0.25
C LYS A 397 -53.86 16.24 1.21
N PRO A 398 -52.78 15.65 1.77
CA PRO A 398 -51.93 16.35 2.72
C PRO A 398 -51.17 17.49 2.05
N ILE A 399 -51.16 18.65 2.71
CA ILE A 399 -50.34 19.82 2.35
C ILE A 399 -49.12 19.83 3.26
N LEU A 400 -47.91 19.83 2.70
CA LEU A 400 -46.64 19.77 3.45
C LEU A 400 -46.46 20.91 4.47
N GLU A 401 -47.02 22.09 4.21
CA GLU A 401 -46.98 23.25 5.11
C GLU A 401 -47.75 23.04 6.43
N HIS A 402 -48.65 22.06 6.49
CA HIS A 402 -49.44 21.72 7.68
C HIS A 402 -49.12 20.31 8.18
N TRP A 403 -47.83 19.99 8.33
CA TRP A 403 -47.36 18.68 8.81
C TRP A 403 -48.03 18.22 10.12
N TYR A 404 -48.22 19.11 11.09
CA TYR A 404 -48.89 18.80 12.35
C TYR A 404 -50.33 18.29 12.13
N PHE A 405 -51.10 18.95 11.25
CA PHE A 405 -52.45 18.53 10.93
C PHE A 405 -52.47 17.18 10.19
N SER A 406 -51.51 16.94 9.31
CA SER A 406 -51.34 15.65 8.63
C SER A 406 -51.06 14.51 9.62
N LEU A 407 -50.24 14.76 10.64
CA LEU A 407 -49.94 13.79 11.69
C LEU A 407 -51.13 13.54 12.61
N ASP A 408 -51.90 14.57 12.95
CA ASP A 408 -53.11 14.45 13.77
C ASP A 408 -54.20 13.66 13.05
N PHE A 409 -54.41 13.91 11.75
CA PHE A 409 -55.32 13.13 10.92
C PHE A 409 -54.93 11.65 10.90
N TYR A 410 -53.64 11.34 10.73
CA TYR A 410 -53.12 9.98 10.81
C TYR A 410 -53.44 9.34 12.17
N ASN A 411 -53.10 10.01 13.27
CA ASN A 411 -53.29 9.48 14.63
C ASN A 411 -54.77 9.22 14.95
N HIS A 412 -55.68 10.02 14.39
CA HIS A 412 -57.12 9.84 14.59
C HIS A 412 -57.67 8.58 13.92
N HIS A 413 -57.20 8.26 12.70
CA HIS A 413 -57.79 7.19 11.89
C HIS A 413 -57.08 5.84 12.04
N ILE A 414 -55.78 5.82 12.35
CA ILE A 414 -54.98 4.59 12.33
C ILE A 414 -55.49 3.50 13.29
N ASN A 415 -55.97 3.89 14.47
CA ASN A 415 -56.43 2.95 15.48
C ASN A 415 -57.68 2.16 15.02
N SER A 416 -58.64 2.83 14.37
CA SER A 416 -59.81 2.15 13.81
C SER A 416 -59.39 1.14 12.75
N ILE A 417 -58.50 1.53 11.83
CA ILE A 417 -58.06 0.67 10.74
C ILE A 417 -57.31 -0.56 11.24
N ILE A 418 -56.49 -0.43 12.30
CA ILE A 418 -55.83 -1.57 12.93
C ILE A 418 -56.85 -2.56 13.50
N GLN A 419 -57.90 -2.06 14.16
CA GLN A 419 -58.96 -2.91 14.74
C GLN A 419 -59.78 -3.60 13.65
N ASP A 420 -60.13 -2.86 12.59
CA ASP A 420 -60.98 -3.37 11.50
C ASP A 420 -60.22 -4.30 10.55
N ASN A 421 -58.91 -4.11 10.37
CA ASN A 421 -58.11 -4.75 9.32
C ASN A 421 -56.72 -5.22 9.81
N TYR A 422 -56.68 -5.93 10.94
CA TYR A 422 -55.42 -6.36 11.59
C TYR A 422 -54.42 -7.06 10.65
N LEU A 423 -54.86 -8.08 9.89
CA LEU A 423 -53.98 -8.86 9.00
C LEU A 423 -53.42 -8.02 7.84
N PHE A 424 -54.21 -7.07 7.34
CA PHE A 424 -53.78 -6.14 6.30
C PHE A 424 -52.68 -5.22 6.83
N VAL A 425 -52.88 -4.59 8.00
CA VAL A 425 -51.86 -3.70 8.59
C VAL A 425 -50.57 -4.46 8.92
N ALA A 426 -50.67 -5.69 9.41
CA ALA A 426 -49.50 -6.55 9.63
C ALA A 426 -48.71 -6.81 8.32
N THR A 427 -49.42 -7.05 7.21
CA THR A 427 -48.81 -7.25 5.89
C THR A 427 -48.14 -5.96 5.39
N VAL A 428 -48.81 -4.82 5.55
CA VAL A 428 -48.26 -3.49 5.18
C VAL A 428 -46.98 -3.20 5.97
N ASN A 429 -46.96 -3.48 7.28
CA ASN A 429 -45.76 -3.33 8.12
C ASN A 429 -44.59 -4.19 7.65
N LEU A 430 -44.86 -5.43 7.25
CA LEU A 430 -43.83 -6.34 6.73
C LEU A 430 -43.26 -5.83 5.40
N VAL A 431 -44.12 -5.37 4.48
CA VAL A 431 -43.69 -4.77 3.21
C VAL A 431 -42.86 -3.50 3.45
N MET A 432 -43.28 -2.63 4.37
CA MET A 432 -42.54 -1.40 4.70
C MET A 432 -41.19 -1.69 5.35
N LEU A 433 -41.10 -2.70 6.23
CA LEU A 433 -39.84 -3.15 6.80
C LEU A 433 -38.85 -3.55 5.70
N PHE A 434 -39.25 -4.42 4.78
CA PHE A 434 -38.38 -4.84 3.68
C PHE A 434 -38.04 -3.67 2.75
N GLY A 435 -39.01 -2.82 2.42
CA GLY A 435 -38.80 -1.62 1.61
C GLY A 435 -37.77 -0.67 2.22
N TYR A 436 -37.83 -0.45 3.53
CA TYR A 436 -36.86 0.38 4.25
C TYR A 436 -35.48 -0.24 4.33
N LEU A 437 -35.37 -1.54 4.65
CA LEU A 437 -34.08 -2.23 4.66
C LEU A 437 -33.41 -2.20 3.27
N ILE A 438 -34.21 -2.36 2.20
CA ILE A 438 -33.74 -2.21 0.83
C ILE A 438 -33.28 -0.77 0.58
N LEU A 439 -34.05 0.24 0.99
CA LEU A 439 -33.70 1.66 0.80
C LEU A 439 -32.40 2.03 1.54
N VAL A 440 -32.26 1.63 2.80
CA VAL A 440 -31.04 1.84 3.60
C VAL A 440 -29.87 1.09 2.97
N GLY A 441 -30.06 -0.18 2.59
CA GLY A 441 -29.04 -0.96 1.90
C GLY A 441 -28.58 -0.30 0.60
N PHE A 442 -29.53 0.18 -0.21
CA PHE A 442 -29.29 0.86 -1.47
C PHE A 442 -28.52 2.17 -1.28
N ALA A 443 -28.94 2.98 -0.30
CA ALA A 443 -28.30 4.23 0.07
C ALA A 443 -26.88 4.05 0.64
N LEU A 444 -26.59 2.91 1.28
CA LEU A 444 -25.26 2.59 1.79
C LEU A 444 -24.33 1.96 0.74
N CYS A 445 -24.88 1.24 -0.25
CA CYS A 445 -24.06 0.42 -1.16
C CYS A 445 -23.58 1.16 -2.41
N LEU A 446 -24.42 2.00 -3.02
CA LEU A 446 -24.14 2.64 -4.30
C LEU A 446 -23.48 4.00 -4.12
N LYS A 447 -22.26 4.19 -4.64
CA LYS A 447 -21.43 5.39 -4.39
C LYS A 447 -22.15 6.71 -4.74
N TYR A 448 -22.66 6.85 -5.96
CA TYR A 448 -23.34 8.08 -6.41
C TYR A 448 -24.64 8.34 -5.64
N MET A 449 -25.45 7.29 -5.43
CA MET A 449 -26.69 7.42 -4.65
C MET A 449 -26.40 7.78 -3.20
N ARG A 450 -25.32 7.23 -2.63
CA ARG A 450 -24.91 7.50 -1.25
C ARG A 450 -24.62 8.97 -1.03
N GLU A 451 -23.86 9.60 -1.92
CA GLU A 451 -23.56 11.04 -1.83
C GLU A 451 -24.85 11.89 -1.89
N PHE A 452 -25.75 11.58 -2.82
CA PHE A 452 -27.06 12.22 -2.92
C PHE A 452 -27.90 12.07 -1.65
N PHE A 453 -28.03 10.84 -1.13
CA PHE A 453 -28.78 10.57 0.10
C PHE A 453 -28.14 11.24 1.32
N ILE A 454 -26.80 11.31 1.40
CA ILE A 454 -26.11 12.02 2.48
C ILE A 454 -26.49 13.50 2.47
N ILE A 455 -26.42 14.19 1.32
CA ILE A 455 -26.74 15.62 1.21
C ILE A 455 -28.16 15.91 1.69
N ILE A 456 -29.14 15.16 1.18
CA ILE A 456 -30.55 15.30 1.59
C ILE A 456 -30.70 15.01 3.08
N SER A 457 -30.04 13.96 3.58
CA SER A 457 -30.12 13.58 4.99
C SER A 457 -29.55 14.64 5.92
N TYR A 458 -28.50 15.36 5.52
CA TYR A 458 -27.99 16.51 6.29
C TYR A 458 -29.03 17.62 6.39
N VAL A 459 -29.63 18.03 5.26
CA VAL A 459 -30.66 19.08 5.25
C VAL A 459 -31.83 18.70 6.15
N ILE A 460 -32.34 17.47 6.01
CA ILE A 460 -33.47 16.99 6.78
C ILE A 460 -33.13 16.88 8.27
N THR A 461 -31.96 16.36 8.60
CA THR A 461 -31.51 16.25 10.00
C THR A 461 -31.42 17.63 10.65
N LEU A 462 -30.92 18.64 9.93
CA LEU A 462 -30.85 20.02 10.41
C LEU A 462 -32.25 20.65 10.58
N LEU A 463 -33.18 20.42 9.64
CA LEU A 463 -34.56 20.89 9.77
C LEU A 463 -35.26 20.25 10.97
N VAL A 464 -35.09 18.95 11.18
CA VAL A 464 -35.67 18.25 12.34
C VAL A 464 -35.05 18.74 13.65
N LEU A 465 -33.73 18.99 13.68
CA LEU A 465 -33.08 19.62 14.83
C LEU A 465 -33.69 20.99 15.16
N ALA A 466 -34.05 21.79 14.15
CA ALA A 466 -34.65 23.11 14.36
C ALA A 466 -36.12 23.03 14.85
N ILE A 467 -36.90 22.07 14.35
CA ILE A 467 -38.33 21.95 14.65
C ILE A 467 -38.58 21.17 15.95
N SER A 468 -37.98 20.00 16.08
CA SER A 468 -38.15 19.12 17.25
C SER A 468 -37.02 18.09 17.36
N PRO A 469 -35.95 18.41 18.11
CA PRO A 469 -34.80 17.52 18.33
C PRO A 469 -35.16 16.13 18.86
N LYS A 470 -36.30 16.01 19.56
CA LYS A 470 -36.78 14.75 20.16
C LYS A 470 -37.06 13.65 19.12
N ILE A 471 -37.31 14.03 17.85
CA ILE A 471 -37.61 13.09 16.77
C ILE A 471 -36.37 12.31 16.33
N LEU A 472 -35.17 12.85 16.58
CA LEU A 472 -33.90 12.26 16.14
C LEU A 472 -33.46 11.08 17.00
N ILE A 473 -33.75 11.15 18.30
CA ILE A 473 -33.35 10.13 19.27
C ILE A 473 -34.51 9.12 19.40
N PRO A 474 -34.34 7.89 18.88
CA PRO A 474 -35.43 6.93 18.75
C PRO A 474 -36.18 6.64 20.07
N ALA A 475 -35.50 6.76 21.20
CA ALA A 475 -36.00 6.37 22.52
C ALA A 475 -36.93 7.40 23.19
N MET A 476 -36.99 8.67 22.76
CA MET A 476 -37.61 9.73 23.58
C MET A 476 -39.04 10.16 23.21
N GLY A 477 -39.69 9.59 22.18
CA GLY A 477 -41.05 10.04 21.84
C GLY A 477 -41.94 9.12 21.00
N ILE A 478 -41.41 8.10 20.33
CA ILE A 478 -42.22 7.22 19.45
C ILE A 478 -42.77 6.00 20.22
N PHE A 479 -42.09 5.57 21.29
CA PHE A 479 -42.49 4.46 22.16
C PHE A 479 -43.29 4.87 23.40
N THR A 480 -44.05 5.97 23.33
CA THR A 480 -44.99 6.26 24.43
C THR A 480 -46.13 5.23 24.39
N ASP A 481 -46.55 4.72 25.54
CA ASP A 481 -47.62 3.70 25.75
C ASP A 481 -49.01 4.02 25.14
N LYS A 482 -49.12 5.10 24.36
CA LYS A 482 -50.37 5.61 23.77
C LYS A 482 -50.67 5.13 22.34
N ARG A 483 -49.72 4.48 21.64
CA ARG A 483 -49.92 4.01 20.25
C ARG A 483 -50.35 2.54 20.21
N ALA A 484 -51.25 2.19 19.29
CA ALA A 484 -51.75 0.83 19.13
C ALA A 484 -50.66 -0.15 18.67
N MET A 485 -50.81 -1.42 19.06
CA MET A 485 -49.97 -2.52 18.59
C MET A 485 -50.11 -2.63 17.06
N LEU A 486 -48.99 -2.71 16.34
CA LEU A 486 -48.89 -2.66 14.87
C LEU A 486 -49.13 -1.30 14.20
N ASP A 487 -49.18 -0.18 14.94
CA ASP A 487 -49.09 1.15 14.30
C ASP A 487 -47.83 1.21 13.40
N PRO A 488 -47.99 1.41 12.08
CA PRO A 488 -46.90 1.52 11.13
C PRO A 488 -45.75 2.41 11.56
N LEU A 489 -46.05 3.58 12.14
CA LEU A 489 -45.03 4.53 12.57
C LEU A 489 -44.24 4.01 13.78
N SER A 490 -44.92 3.28 14.68
CA SER A 490 -44.30 2.64 15.86
C SER A 490 -43.42 1.46 15.46
N VAL A 491 -43.90 0.59 14.58
CA VAL A 491 -43.12 -0.55 14.06
C VAL A 491 -41.86 -0.04 13.35
N PHE A 492 -42.02 0.99 12.54
CA PHE A 492 -40.93 1.64 11.83
C PHE A 492 -39.90 2.30 12.77
N GLY A 493 -40.38 3.01 13.80
CA GLY A 493 -39.54 3.54 14.88
C GLY A 493 -38.75 2.44 15.62
N GLY A 494 -39.37 1.27 15.86
CA GLY A 494 -38.73 0.05 16.34
C GLY A 494 -37.49 -0.35 15.54
N ILE A 495 -37.69 -0.53 14.24
CA ILE A 495 -36.64 -0.96 13.30
C ILE A 495 -35.52 0.08 13.21
N TYR A 496 -35.89 1.35 13.08
CA TYR A 496 -34.94 2.46 13.08
C TYR A 496 -34.10 2.48 14.35
N THR A 497 -34.69 2.28 15.53
CA THR A 497 -33.96 2.25 16.81
C THR A 497 -32.85 1.20 16.81
N ILE A 498 -33.13 0.01 16.30
CA ILE A 498 -32.15 -1.09 16.21
C ILE A 498 -31.00 -0.68 15.27
N ILE A 499 -31.33 -0.21 14.06
CA ILE A 499 -30.32 0.17 13.07
C ILE A 499 -29.50 1.37 13.55
N PHE A 500 -30.15 2.38 14.11
CA PHE A 500 -29.51 3.53 14.75
C PHE A 500 -28.54 3.07 15.84
N GLY A 501 -28.96 2.14 16.71
CA GLY A 501 -28.10 1.57 17.75
C GLY A 501 -26.82 0.95 17.18
N PHE A 502 -26.92 0.15 16.12
CA PHE A 502 -25.75 -0.44 15.44
C PHE A 502 -24.84 0.61 14.81
N VAL A 503 -25.39 1.59 14.10
CA VAL A 503 -24.60 2.63 13.42
C VAL A 503 -23.98 3.61 14.43
N ALA A 504 -24.71 3.99 15.46
CA ALA A 504 -24.22 4.83 16.56
C ALA A 504 -23.12 4.11 17.35
N PHE A 505 -23.28 2.81 17.65
CA PHE A 505 -22.21 2.01 18.25
C PHE A 505 -20.95 2.00 17.37
N SER A 506 -21.12 1.80 16.06
CA SER A 506 -20.02 1.85 15.09
C SER A 506 -19.33 3.22 15.08
N PHE A 507 -20.09 4.31 15.09
CA PHE A 507 -19.60 5.69 15.17
C PHE A 507 -18.79 5.94 16.45
N ILE A 508 -19.35 5.62 17.63
CA ILE A 508 -18.69 5.77 18.92
C ILE A 508 -17.37 5.00 18.96
N LYS A 509 -17.39 3.74 18.49
CA LYS A 509 -16.19 2.91 18.42
C LYS A 509 -15.13 3.49 17.48
N THR A 510 -15.55 4.09 16.37
CA THR A 510 -14.66 4.75 15.39
C THR A 510 -14.01 5.99 16.01
N ILE A 511 -14.76 6.82 16.73
CA ILE A 511 -14.20 7.97 17.46
C ILE A 511 -13.20 7.49 18.51
N ARG A 512 -13.55 6.49 19.32
CA ARG A 512 -12.65 6.00 20.38
C ARG A 512 -11.32 5.49 19.83
N LYS A 513 -11.33 4.81 18.68
CA LYS A 513 -10.09 4.31 18.05
C LYS A 513 -9.21 5.40 17.43
N ASN A 514 -9.81 6.51 17.01
CA ASN A 514 -9.12 7.61 16.33
C ASN A 514 -8.85 8.81 17.27
N SER A 515 -9.35 8.76 18.51
CA SER A 515 -9.12 9.79 19.52
C SER A 515 -7.77 9.58 20.21
N ILE A 516 -7.13 10.69 20.59
CA ILE A 516 -5.93 10.73 21.42
C ILE A 516 -6.25 10.34 22.87
N VAL A 517 -7.53 10.34 23.25
CA VAL A 517 -7.97 9.99 24.62
C VAL A 517 -7.71 8.49 24.85
N PRO A 518 -6.84 8.12 25.80
CA PRO A 518 -6.52 6.73 26.07
C PRO A 518 -7.79 5.95 26.45
N SER A 519 -7.82 4.69 26.01
CA SER A 519 -8.92 3.75 26.24
C SER A 519 -9.13 3.40 27.69
#